data_AF-A0A498SGF6-F1
#
_entry.id   AF-A0A498SGF6-F1
#
_cell.length_a   1.000
_cell.length_b   1.000
_cell.length_c   1.000
_cell.angle_alpha   90.00
_cell.angle_beta   90.00
_cell.angle_gamma   90.00
#
_symmetry.space_group_name_H-M   'P 1'
#
loop_
_entity.id
_entity.type
_entity.pdbx_description
1 polymer ?
#
loop_
_entity_poly.entity_id
_entity_poly.type
_entity_poly.pdbx_seq_one_letter_code
_entity_poly.pdbx_strand_id
1 'polypeptide(L)'
;MLRQNRATINLRITSYALLFTVLAIVTDAYIFGNGNYIRFRRPEDIWEPPFRTILCDNYPIRIQVYADPTKVCQSFMNQMKQISTINNEE
;
A
#
# COMPACT_ATOMS: atom_id res chain seq x y z
N MET A 1 39.72 -44.15 8.69
CA MET A 1 38.83 -44.04 9.87
C MET A 1 37.59 -43.24 9.47
N LEU A 2 36.42 -43.86 9.39
CA LEU A 2 35.16 -43.15 9.26
C LEU A 2 34.45 -43.20 10.61
N ARG A 3 34.56 -42.10 11.36
CA ARG A 3 33.86 -41.92 12.64
C ARG A 3 32.39 -41.69 12.32
N GLN A 4 31.61 -42.76 12.40
CA GLN A 4 30.18 -42.73 12.16
C GLN A 4 29.51 -42.13 13.42
N ASN A 5 29.22 -40.84 13.36
CA ASN A 5 28.51 -40.14 14.43
C ASN A 5 27.07 -40.66 14.49
N ARG A 6 26.79 -41.62 15.39
CA ARG A 6 25.41 -42.00 15.72
C ARG A 6 24.74 -40.82 16.43
N ALA A 7 23.99 -40.03 15.69
CA ALA A 7 23.13 -39.00 16.23
C ALA A 7 21.92 -39.68 16.90
N THR A 8 21.89 -39.71 18.23
CA THR A 8 20.69 -40.07 18.99
C THR A 8 19.73 -38.89 18.92
N ILE A 9 18.74 -38.98 18.02
CA ILE A 9 17.75 -37.91 17.82
C ILE A 9 16.81 -37.91 19.03
N ASN A 10 16.84 -36.82 19.80
CA ASN A 10 15.97 -36.68 20.96
C ASN A 10 14.58 -36.22 20.49
N LEU A 11 13.67 -37.19 20.35
CA LEU A 11 12.38 -37.04 19.65
C LEU A 11 11.56 -35.84 20.16
N ARG A 12 11.61 -35.57 21.48
CA ARG A 12 10.90 -34.44 22.10
C ARG A 12 11.48 -33.10 21.68
N ILE A 13 12.80 -32.97 21.64
CA ILE A 13 13.46 -31.72 21.25
C ILE A 13 13.21 -31.45 19.77
N THR A 14 13.28 -32.49 18.93
CA THR A 14 12.97 -32.35 17.51
C THR A 14 11.50 -32.02 17.27
N SER A 15 10.55 -32.55 18.05
CA SER A 15 9.14 -32.19 17.90
C SER A 15 8.88 -30.74 18.29
N TYR A 16 9.51 -30.23 19.35
CA TYR A 16 9.39 -28.82 19.73
C TYR A 16 10.04 -27.90 18.70
N ALA A 17 11.21 -28.26 18.16
CA ALA A 17 11.85 -27.48 17.10
C ALA A 17 10.98 -27.44 15.84
N LEU A 18 10.40 -28.57 15.43
CA LEU A 18 9.47 -28.62 14.29
C LEU A 18 8.24 -27.75 14.53
N LEU A 19 7.61 -27.85 15.70
CA LEU A 19 6.46 -27.02 16.05
C LEU A 19 6.80 -25.53 16.01
N PHE A 20 7.96 -25.15 16.53
CA PHE A 20 8.41 -23.75 16.50
C PHE A 20 8.64 -23.26 15.05
N THR A 21 9.25 -24.09 14.20
CA THR A 21 9.45 -23.73 12.78
C THR A 21 8.13 -23.57 12.04
N VAL A 22 7.15 -24.44 12.30
CA VAL A 22 5.81 -24.34 11.71
C VAL A 22 5.10 -23.07 12.19
N LEU A 23 5.20 -22.76 13.49
CA LEU A 23 4.58 -21.55 14.04
C LEU A 23 5.17 -20.29 13.42
N ALA A 24 6.50 -20.23 13.28
CA ALA A 24 7.22 -19.11 12.68
C ALA A 24 6.77 -18.86 11.23
N ILE A 25 6.66 -19.91 10.42
CA ILE A 25 6.20 -19.82 9.02
C ILE A 25 4.76 -19.29 8.93
N VAL A 26 3.86 -19.78 9.80
CA VAL A 26 2.46 -19.33 9.80
C VAL A 26 2.34 -17.88 10.25
N THR A 27 3.12 -17.45 11.25
CA THR A 27 3.13 -16.04 11.69
C THR A 27 3.75 -15.12 10.64
N ASP A 28 4.79 -15.56 9.93
CA ASP A 28 5.38 -14.80 8.82
C ASP A 28 4.35 -14.59 7.71
N ALA A 29 3.66 -15.66 7.30
CA ALA A 29 2.58 -15.57 6.33
C ALA A 29 1.39 -14.71 6.80
N TYR A 30 1.10 -14.66 8.10
CA TYR A 30 0.02 -13.83 8.64
C TYR A 30 0.41 -12.35 8.78
N ILE A 31 1.62 -12.06 9.27
CA ILE A 31 2.14 -10.70 9.46
C ILE A 31 2.48 -10.06 8.11
N PHE A 32 3.11 -10.80 7.20
CA PHE A 32 3.46 -10.29 5.86
C PHE A 32 2.34 -10.49 4.82
N GLY A 33 1.43 -11.46 5.01
CA GLY A 33 0.33 -11.73 4.08
C GLY A 33 -0.94 -10.91 4.33
N ASN A 34 -1.10 -10.27 5.49
CA ASN A 34 -2.18 -9.28 5.70
C ASN A 34 -1.83 -7.90 5.11
N GLY A 35 -0.72 -7.81 4.38
CA GLY A 35 -0.26 -6.61 3.70
C GLY A 35 -0.79 -6.48 2.29
N ASN A 36 -2.10 -6.30 2.14
CA ASN A 36 -2.73 -5.99 0.86
C ASN A 36 -2.41 -4.53 0.42
N TYR A 37 -1.14 -4.14 0.44
CA TYR A 37 -0.63 -2.83 0.02
C TYR A 37 0.31 -2.88 -1.19
N ILE A 38 0.64 -4.07 -1.72
CA ILE A 38 1.39 -4.14 -2.98
C ILE A 38 0.42 -4.14 -4.15
N ARG A 39 -0.05 -2.94 -4.53
CA ARG A 39 -0.55 -2.72 -5.89
C ARG A 39 0.66 -2.71 -6.81
N PHE A 40 0.99 -3.86 -7.38
CA PHE A 40 1.96 -3.91 -8.48
C PHE A 40 1.41 -3.05 -9.61
N ARG A 41 2.07 -1.92 -9.87
CA ARG A 41 1.81 -1.15 -11.09
C ARG A 41 2.17 -2.03 -12.27
N ARG A 42 1.42 -1.91 -13.37
CA ARG A 42 1.86 -2.56 -14.60
C ARG A 42 3.21 -1.96 -15.01
N PRO A 43 4.11 -2.71 -15.64
CA PRO A 43 5.44 -2.21 -16.05
C PRO A 43 5.37 -0.88 -16.83
N GLU A 44 4.33 -0.71 -17.62
CA GLU A 44 4.00 0.51 -18.38
C GLU A 44 3.60 1.72 -17.49
N ASP A 45 3.03 1.49 -16.31
CA ASP A 45 2.46 2.53 -15.43
C ASP A 45 3.46 3.01 -14.34
N ILE A 46 4.70 2.52 -14.37
CA ILE A 46 5.74 2.88 -13.40
C ILE A 46 6.09 4.37 -13.50
N TRP A 47 6.12 4.90 -14.71
CA TRP A 47 6.57 6.26 -14.99
C TRP A 47 5.45 7.30 -14.98
N GLU A 48 4.20 6.89 -15.07
CA GLU A 48 3.07 7.83 -15.03
C GLU A 48 2.70 8.14 -13.57
N PRO A 49 2.74 9.41 -13.14
CA PRO A 49 2.37 9.75 -11.78
C PRO A 49 0.87 9.49 -11.62
N PRO A 50 0.39 8.81 -10.56
CA PRO A 50 -1.03 8.48 -10.38
C PRO A 50 -1.93 9.71 -10.23
N PHE A 51 -1.30 10.87 -10.05
CA PHE A 51 -1.92 12.17 -10.05
C PHE A 51 -1.15 13.09 -10.98
N ARG A 52 -1.88 13.93 -11.71
CA ARG A 52 -1.32 15.06 -12.46
C ARG A 52 -1.74 16.37 -11.79
N THR A 53 -0.87 17.36 -11.83
CA THR A 53 -1.20 18.72 -11.41
C THR A 53 -1.77 19.47 -12.61
N ILE A 54 -2.96 20.03 -12.47
CA ILE A 54 -3.55 20.93 -13.44
C ILE A 54 -3.75 22.31 -12.81
N LEU A 55 -3.74 23.34 -13.64
CA LEU A 55 -4.11 24.69 -13.21
C LEU A 55 -5.61 24.89 -13.43
N CYS A 56 -6.31 25.17 -12.35
CA CYS A 56 -7.70 25.60 -12.35
C CYS A 56 -7.76 27.09 -12.12
N ASP A 57 -7.98 27.84 -13.20
CA ASP A 57 -7.71 29.28 -13.26
C ASP A 57 -6.27 29.56 -12.78
N ASN A 58 -6.10 30.04 -11.55
CA ASN A 58 -4.80 30.32 -10.92
C ASN A 58 -4.43 29.35 -9.77
N TYR A 59 -5.22 28.31 -9.55
CA TYR A 59 -5.02 27.35 -8.45
C TYR A 59 -4.44 26.04 -8.97
N PRO A 60 -3.22 25.65 -8.56
CA PRO A 60 -2.69 24.33 -8.88
C PRO A 60 -3.43 23.26 -8.06
N ILE A 61 -4.16 22.38 -8.73
CA ILE A 61 -4.86 21.26 -8.11
C ILE A 61 -4.31 19.92 -8.60
N ARG A 62 -4.25 18.93 -7.69
CA ARG A 62 -3.80 17.56 -8.01
C ARG A 62 -5.02 16.69 -8.29
N ILE A 63 -5.08 16.11 -9.48
CA ILE A 63 -6.20 15.25 -9.91
C ILE A 63 -5.68 13.87 -10.32
N GLN A 64 -6.52 12.85 -10.24
CA GLN A 64 -6.17 11.52 -10.78
C GLN A 64 -5.91 11.63 -12.30
N VAL A 65 -4.98 10.84 -12.83
CA VAL A 65 -4.60 10.90 -14.27
C VAL A 65 -5.79 10.77 -15.20
N TYR A 66 -6.66 9.80 -14.92
CA TYR A 66 -7.83 9.49 -15.73
C TYR A 66 -9.05 10.36 -15.41
N ALA A 67 -8.96 11.27 -14.43
CA ALA A 67 -10.05 12.17 -14.12
C ALA A 67 -10.19 13.25 -15.20
N ASP A 68 -11.43 13.53 -15.58
CA ASP A 68 -11.79 14.62 -16.48
C ASP A 68 -11.43 15.97 -15.81
N PRO A 69 -10.44 16.70 -16.36
CA PRO A 69 -9.91 17.89 -15.72
C PRO A 69 -10.97 18.98 -15.59
N THR A 70 -11.84 19.12 -16.59
CA THR A 70 -12.87 20.17 -16.65
C THR A 70 -13.91 19.98 -15.54
N LYS A 71 -14.37 18.74 -15.34
CA LYS A 71 -15.36 18.42 -14.29
C LYS A 71 -14.79 18.63 -12.89
N VAL A 72 -13.55 18.20 -12.66
CA VAL A 72 -12.89 18.38 -11.37
C VAL A 72 -12.66 19.86 -11.10
N CYS A 73 -12.25 20.61 -12.12
CA CYS A 73 -12.02 22.05 -12.01
C CYS A 73 -13.29 22.82 -11.68
N GLN A 74 -14.39 22.52 -12.38
CA GLN A 74 -15.69 23.15 -12.15
C GLN A 74 -16.20 22.84 -10.73
N SER A 75 -16.06 21.59 -10.28
CA SER A 75 -16.42 21.20 -8.91
C SER A 75 -15.61 21.97 -7.86
N PHE A 76 -14.29 22.06 -8.06
CA PHE A 76 -13.39 22.80 -7.18
C PHE A 76 -13.77 24.29 -7.08
N MET A 77 -14.01 24.95 -8.22
CA MET A 77 -14.39 26.36 -8.23
C MET A 77 -15.77 26.61 -7.60
N ASN A 78 -16.71 25.70 -7.78
CA ASN A 78 -18.02 25.78 -7.13
C ASN A 78 -17.91 25.67 -5.60
N GLN A 79 -17.08 24.74 -5.09
CA GLN A 79 -16.81 24.62 -3.67
C GLN A 79 -16.12 25.87 -3.12
N MET A 80 -15.15 26.42 -3.84
CA MET A 80 -14.47 27.64 -3.44
C MET A 80 -15.42 28.84 -3.33
N LYS A 81 -16.35 28.98 -4.28
CA LYS A 81 -17.40 30.01 -4.21
C LYS A 81 -18.31 29.83 -2.99
N GLN A 82 -18.72 28.59 -2.69
CA GLN A 82 -19.56 28.30 -1.51
C GLN A 82 -18.85 28.66 -0.20
N ILE A 83 -17.55 28.32 -0.08
CA ILE A 83 -16.76 28.69 1.11
C ILE A 83 -16.65 30.22 1.21
N SER A 84 -16.41 30.91 0.10
CA SER A 84 -16.33 32.38 0.12
C SER A 84 -17.64 33.05 0.53
N THR A 85 -18.80 32.50 0.16
CA THR A 85 -20.09 33.06 0.57
C THR A 85 -20.35 32.85 2.06
N ILE A 86 -19.99 31.67 2.60
CA ILE A 86 -20.15 31.36 4.03
C ILE A 86 -19.29 32.29 4.89
N ASN A 87 -18.03 32.53 4.50
CA ASN A 87 -17.12 33.41 5.24
C ASN A 87 -17.50 34.90 5.21
N ASN A 88 -18.43 35.32 4.35
CA ASN A 88 -18.91 36.69 4.26
C ASN A 88 -20.23 36.92 5.02
N GLU A 89 -20.81 35.86 5.59
CA GLU A 89 -22.06 35.90 6.38
C GLU A 89 -21.82 35.72 7.91
N GLU A 90 -20.57 35.48 8.33
CA GLU A 90 -20.07 35.66 9.71
C GLU A 90 -19.41 37.04 9.88
#